data_AF-A0A258QI78-F1
#
_entry.id   AF-A0A258QI78-F1
#
_cell.length_a   1.000
_cell.length_b   1.000
_cell.length_c   1.000
_cell.angle_alpha   90.00
_cell.angle_beta   90.00
_cell.angle_gamma   90.00
#
_symmetry.space_group_name_H-M   'P 1'
#
loop_
_entity.id
_entity.type
_entity.pdbx_description
1 polymer ?
#
loop_
_entity_poly.entity_id
_entity_poly.type
_entity_poly.pdbx_seq_one_letter_code
_entity_poly.pdbx_strand_id
1 'polypeptide(L)'
;MLSRTADCLYWMARYTERAENTARMLDVNHQTSLLPQPAEFLEQSWKKLLTISKLEDAFLKQYKVINRENVLDFMIYETSNPSSIVSCLFAARENARVIRGKITSEVWETQNTTWLELQQILEARNQADPSRLLEWVKHRCHLFRGVMHGTML
;
A
#
# COMPACT_ATOMS: atom_id res chain seq x y z
N MET A 1 17.27 12.65 20.90
CA MET A 1 17.57 12.23 19.50
C MET A 1 17.30 10.74 19.24
N LEU A 2 17.67 9.81 20.13
CA LEU A 2 17.36 8.36 20.00
C LEU A 2 15.87 8.05 19.76
N SER A 3 14.97 8.75 20.45
CA SER A 3 13.51 8.57 20.30
C SER A 3 13.02 8.83 18.87
N ARG A 4 13.60 9.79 18.14
CA ARG A 4 13.18 10.11 16.77
C ARG A 4 13.66 9.07 15.75
N THR A 5 14.88 8.55 15.93
CA THR A 5 15.39 7.50 15.05
C THR A 5 14.59 6.20 15.22
N ALA A 6 14.31 5.82 16.47
CA ALA A 6 13.49 4.65 16.77
C ALA A 6 12.06 4.81 16.21
N ASP A 7 11.45 5.98 16.37
CA ASP A 7 10.12 6.28 15.84
C ASP A 7 10.08 6.17 14.31
N CYS A 8 11.05 6.75 13.60
CA CYS A 8 11.12 6.64 12.14
C CYS A 8 11.35 5.21 11.66
N LEU A 9 12.21 4.42 12.33
CA LEU A 9 12.42 3.01 12.00
C LEU A 9 11.13 2.20 12.17
N TYR A 10 10.46 2.39 13.31
CA TYR A 10 9.20 1.73 13.62
C TYR A 10 8.14 2.04 12.55
N TRP A 11 7.89 3.33 12.29
CA TRP A 11 6.85 3.72 11.34
C TRP A 11 7.19 3.38 9.89
N MET A 12 8.45 3.46 9.48
CA MET A 12 8.90 2.99 8.17
C MET A 12 8.54 1.51 7.95
N ALA A 13 8.86 0.65 8.93
CA ALA A 13 8.54 -0.77 8.86
C ALA A 13 7.02 -1.00 8.87
N ARG A 14 6.28 -0.35 9.77
CA ARG A 14 4.81 -0.50 9.89
C ARG A 14 4.07 -0.03 8.65
N TYR A 15 4.51 1.05 8.01
CA TYR A 15 3.91 1.53 6.77
C TYR A 15 4.21 0.60 5.59
N THR A 16 5.41 0.05 5.51
CA THR A 16 5.74 -0.96 4.49
C THR A 16 4.88 -2.22 4.65
N GLU A 17 4.77 -2.73 5.88
CA GLU A 17 3.92 -3.90 6.20
C GLU A 17 2.44 -3.64 5.89
N ARG A 18 1.94 -2.44 6.17
CA ARG A 18 0.55 -2.08 5.88
C ARG A 18 0.27 -1.96 4.38
N ALA A 19 1.21 -1.45 3.59
CA ALA A 19 1.11 -1.45 2.14
C ALA A 19 1.03 -2.89 1.59
N GLU A 20 1.90 -3.78 2.07
CA GLU A 20 1.92 -5.21 1.69
C GLU A 20 0.61 -5.92 2.05
N ASN A 21 0.13 -5.75 3.28
CA ASN A 21 -1.11 -6.39 3.76
C ASN A 21 -2.34 -5.89 3.00
N THR A 22 -2.39 -4.59 2.72
CA THR A 22 -3.45 -3.99 1.89
C THR A 22 -3.42 -4.57 0.49
N ALA A 23 -2.23 -4.67 -0.11
CA ALA A 23 -2.07 -5.24 -1.44
C ALA A 23 -2.56 -6.70 -1.51
N ARG A 24 -2.19 -7.53 -0.54
CA ARG A 24 -2.68 -8.92 -0.44
C ARG A 24 -4.20 -9.02 -0.32
N MET A 25 -4.80 -8.21 0.55
CA MET A 25 -6.24 -8.25 0.79
C MET A 25 -7.04 -7.82 -0.45
N LEU A 26 -6.58 -6.78 -1.15
CA LEU A 26 -7.16 -6.33 -2.40
C LEU A 26 -7.00 -7.37 -3.51
N ASP A 27 -5.84 -8.00 -3.61
CA ASP A 27 -5.55 -8.98 -4.66
C ASP A 27 -6.46 -10.21 -4.54
N VAL A 28 -6.62 -10.75 -3.33
CA VAL A 28 -7.55 -11.87 -3.09
C VAL A 28 -9.00 -11.48 -3.41
N ASN A 29 -9.46 -10.29 -2.98
CA ASN A 29 -10.81 -9.83 -3.30
C ASN A 29 -11.00 -9.59 -4.79
N HIS A 30 -9.99 -9.02 -5.46
CA HIS A 30 -10.00 -8.79 -6.89
C HIS A 30 -10.12 -10.11 -7.66
N GLN A 31 -9.24 -11.08 -7.38
CA GLN A 31 -9.28 -12.40 -8.01
C GLN A 31 -10.60 -13.12 -7.74
N THR A 32 -11.12 -13.05 -6.51
CA THR A 32 -12.44 -13.63 -6.16
C THR A 32 -13.56 -12.98 -6.95
N SER A 33 -13.48 -11.68 -7.22
CA SER A 33 -14.49 -10.94 -7.99
C SER A 33 -14.51 -11.27 -9.48
N LEU A 34 -13.45 -11.90 -10.02
CA LEU A 34 -13.39 -12.36 -11.40
C LEU A 34 -14.12 -13.70 -11.61
N LEU A 35 -14.43 -14.41 -10.52
CA LEU A 35 -15.20 -15.66 -10.57
C LEU A 35 -16.70 -15.33 -10.71
N PRO A 36 -17.50 -16.18 -11.39
CA PRO A 36 -18.94 -15.98 -11.49
C PRO A 36 -19.60 -15.95 -10.10
N GLN A 37 -20.18 -14.81 -9.75
CA GLN A 37 -20.83 -14.57 -8.46
C GLN A 37 -22.06 -13.67 -8.64
N PRO A 38 -23.09 -13.79 -7.79
CA PRO A 38 -24.18 -12.81 -7.74
C PRO A 38 -23.65 -11.40 -7.46
N ALA A 39 -24.23 -10.37 -8.08
CA ALA A 39 -23.81 -8.98 -7.90
C ALA A 39 -23.84 -8.54 -6.41
N GLU A 40 -24.86 -8.96 -5.67
CA GLU A 40 -24.99 -8.70 -4.23
C GLU A 40 -23.83 -9.28 -3.41
N PHE A 41 -23.34 -10.46 -3.79
CA PHE A 41 -22.19 -11.09 -3.12
C PHE A 41 -20.91 -10.28 -3.36
N LEU A 42 -20.70 -9.78 -4.57
CA LEU A 42 -19.54 -8.95 -4.92
C LEU A 42 -19.55 -7.64 -4.12
N GLU A 43 -20.68 -6.94 -4.08
CA GLU A 43 -20.83 -5.71 -3.29
C GLU A 43 -20.56 -5.97 -1.80
N GLN A 44 -21.13 -7.03 -1.24
CA GLN A 44 -20.87 -7.42 0.15
C GLN A 44 -19.40 -7.77 0.39
N SER A 45 -18.70 -8.39 -0.55
CA SER A 45 -17.27 -8.70 -0.42
C SER A 45 -16.43 -7.42 -0.31
N TRP A 46 -16.66 -6.46 -1.22
CA TRP A 46 -15.98 -5.17 -1.20
C TRP A 46 -16.32 -4.35 0.05
N LYS A 47 -17.58 -4.41 0.50
CA LYS A 47 -17.99 -3.79 1.76
C LYS A 47 -17.27 -4.40 2.96
N LYS A 48 -17.22 -5.73 3.06
CA LYS A 48 -16.52 -6.45 4.15
C LYS A 48 -15.04 -6.06 4.23
N LEU A 49 -14.37 -5.86 3.09
CA LEU A 49 -12.98 -5.39 3.05
C LEU A 49 -12.82 -4.02 3.74
N LEU A 50 -13.70 -3.07 3.43
CA LEU A 50 -13.71 -1.74 4.06
C LEU A 50 -14.03 -1.84 5.56
N THR A 51 -15.00 -2.67 5.94
CA THR A 51 -15.41 -2.84 7.34
C THR A 51 -14.28 -3.44 8.19
N ILE A 52 -13.60 -4.49 7.70
CA ILE A 52 -12.44 -5.12 8.39
C ILE A 52 -11.31 -4.09 8.57
N SER A 53 -11.09 -3.25 7.57
CA SER A 53 -10.09 -2.18 7.62
C SER A 53 -10.52 -0.98 8.48
N LYS A 54 -11.77 -0.94 8.96
CA LYS A 54 -12.42 0.21 9.62
C LYS A 54 -12.36 1.49 8.78
N LEU A 55 -12.55 1.36 7.47
CA LEU A 55 -12.49 2.47 6.51
C LEU A 55 -13.83 2.79 5.84
N GLU A 56 -14.91 2.11 6.21
CA GLU A 56 -16.23 2.31 5.60
C GLU A 56 -16.71 3.77 5.69
N ASP A 57 -16.66 4.39 6.87
CA ASP A 57 -17.08 5.79 7.05
C ASP A 57 -16.20 6.78 6.26
N ALA A 58 -14.89 6.49 6.16
CA ALA A 58 -13.96 7.33 5.41
C ALA A 58 -14.22 7.19 3.90
N PHE A 59 -14.47 5.97 3.43
CA PHE A 59 -14.84 5.68 2.04
C PHE A 59 -16.13 6.40 1.67
N LEU A 60 -17.19 6.28 2.49
CA LEU A 60 -18.51 6.86 2.19
C LEU A 60 -18.52 8.40 2.15
N LYS A 61 -17.51 9.06 2.73
CA LYS A 61 -17.34 10.52 2.60
C LYS A 61 -16.88 10.95 1.21
N GLN A 62 -16.20 10.09 0.47
CA GLN A 62 -15.69 10.37 -0.88
C GLN A 62 -16.47 9.64 -1.98
N TYR A 63 -16.86 8.40 -1.72
CA TYR A 63 -17.49 7.51 -2.68
C TYR A 63 -18.90 7.15 -2.25
N LYS A 64 -19.87 7.34 -3.15
CA LYS A 64 -21.29 7.06 -2.87
C LYS A 64 -21.70 5.60 -3.08
N VAL A 65 -20.91 4.85 -3.84
CA VAL A 65 -21.23 3.48 -4.27
C VAL A 65 -20.07 2.56 -3.93
N ILE A 66 -20.36 1.46 -3.25
CA ILE A 66 -19.38 0.40 -2.97
C ILE A 66 -19.33 -0.50 -4.20
N ASN A 67 -18.32 -0.29 -5.04
CA ASN A 67 -18.02 -1.17 -6.17
C ASN A 67 -16.52 -1.41 -6.26
N ARG A 68 -16.11 -2.37 -7.09
CA ARG A 68 -14.71 -2.75 -7.28
C ARG A 68 -13.82 -1.54 -7.59
N GLU A 69 -14.24 -0.70 -8.52
CA GLU A 69 -13.43 0.42 -9.04
C GLU A 69 -13.19 1.47 -7.98
N ASN A 70 -14.24 1.90 -7.28
CA ASN A 70 -14.17 2.89 -6.21
C ASN A 70 -13.33 2.36 -5.04
N VAL A 71 -13.51 1.10 -4.64
CA VAL A 71 -12.74 0.54 -3.51
C VAL A 71 -11.27 0.38 -3.87
N LEU A 72 -10.95 -0.07 -5.09
CA LEU A 72 -9.56 -0.10 -5.56
C LEU A 72 -8.97 1.30 -5.62
N ASP A 73 -9.73 2.29 -6.10
CA ASP A 73 -9.23 3.67 -6.15
C ASP A 73 -8.90 4.21 -4.76
N PHE A 74 -9.85 4.08 -3.84
CA PHE A 74 -9.73 4.52 -2.45
C PHE A 74 -8.61 3.82 -1.66
N MET A 75 -8.41 2.51 -1.89
CA MET A 75 -7.42 1.74 -1.15
C MET A 75 -6.02 1.80 -1.77
N ILE A 76 -5.90 2.18 -3.04
CA ILE A 76 -4.61 2.26 -3.72
C ILE A 76 -4.13 3.71 -3.80
N TYR A 77 -4.92 4.60 -4.39
CA TYR A 77 -4.46 5.91 -4.87
C TYR A 77 -4.82 7.07 -3.95
N GLU A 78 -5.96 6.98 -3.28
CA GLU A 78 -6.53 8.09 -2.53
C GLU A 78 -5.64 8.53 -1.37
N THR A 79 -5.12 9.76 -1.44
CA THR A 79 -4.14 10.29 -0.47
C THR A 79 -4.79 10.81 0.81
N SER A 80 -6.09 11.11 0.78
CA SER A 80 -6.85 11.42 2.00
C SER A 80 -7.05 10.19 2.89
N ASN A 81 -6.93 8.98 2.32
CA ASN A 81 -6.87 7.74 3.06
C ASN A 81 -5.42 7.48 3.51
N PRO A 82 -5.07 7.64 4.81
CA PRO A 82 -3.73 7.38 5.28
C PRO A 82 -3.34 5.90 5.20
N SER A 83 -4.32 5.00 4.98
CA SER A 83 -4.13 3.55 4.78
C SER A 83 -4.08 3.13 3.32
N SER A 84 -4.17 4.05 2.37
CA SER A 84 -3.95 3.69 0.98
C SER A 84 -2.49 3.28 0.73
N ILE A 85 -2.27 2.47 -0.30
CA ILE A 85 -0.93 2.01 -0.68
C ILE A 85 -0.01 3.21 -0.95
N VAL A 86 -0.49 4.21 -1.71
CA VAL A 86 0.29 5.42 -2.01
C VAL A 86 0.68 6.16 -0.73
N SER A 87 -0.28 6.40 0.18
CA SER A 87 0.00 7.08 1.46
C SER A 87 1.00 6.30 2.32
N CYS A 88 0.88 4.97 2.37
CA CYS A 88 1.80 4.12 3.12
C CYS A 88 3.22 4.17 2.57
N LEU A 89 3.39 3.99 1.25
CA LEU A 89 4.71 4.00 0.61
C LEU A 89 5.37 5.38 0.67
N PHE A 90 4.58 6.45 0.54
CA PHE A 90 5.06 7.81 0.76
C PHE A 90 5.59 7.99 2.19
N ALA A 91 4.79 7.61 3.19
CA ALA A 91 5.16 7.76 4.59
C ALA A 91 6.37 6.89 4.97
N ALA A 92 6.50 5.69 4.40
CA ALA A 92 7.68 4.84 4.59
C ALA A 92 8.96 5.52 4.06
N ARG A 93 8.91 6.06 2.83
CA ARG A 93 10.02 6.82 2.25
C ARG A 93 10.37 8.05 3.07
N GLU A 94 9.39 8.83 3.53
CA GLU A 94 9.67 10.04 4.30
C GLU A 94 10.32 9.72 5.64
N ASN A 95 9.90 8.64 6.31
CA ASN A 95 10.59 8.15 7.50
C ASN A 95 12.04 7.78 7.18
N ALA A 96 12.28 7.00 6.11
CA ALA A 96 13.62 6.65 5.66
C ALA A 96 14.49 7.89 5.37
N ARG A 97 13.91 8.93 4.75
CA ARG A 97 14.59 10.18 4.40
C ARG A 97 15.05 10.94 5.62
N VAL A 98 14.20 11.02 6.64
CA VAL A 98 14.52 11.71 7.91
C VAL A 98 15.73 11.06 8.60
N ILE A 99 15.86 9.74 8.51
CA ILE A 99 16.95 8.99 9.14
C ILE A 99 17.99 8.47 8.14
N ARG A 100 18.11 9.07 6.95
CA ARG A 100 19.02 8.59 5.89
C ARG A 100 20.45 8.35 6.37
N GLY A 101 20.97 9.24 7.24
CA GLY A 101 22.31 9.10 7.82
C GLY A 101 22.44 8.06 8.94
N LYS A 102 21.38 7.30 9.23
CA LYS A 102 21.29 6.28 10.28
C LYS A 102 20.86 4.89 9.77
N ILE A 103 20.55 4.79 8.48
CA ILE A 103 20.22 3.54 7.79
C ILE A 103 21.28 3.25 6.73
N THR A 104 21.35 2.00 6.28
CA THR A 104 22.26 1.63 5.19
C THR A 104 21.83 2.27 3.87
N SER A 105 22.80 2.49 2.97
CA SER A 105 22.52 3.10 1.66
C SER A 105 21.51 2.28 0.87
N GLU A 106 21.61 0.95 0.98
CA GLU A 106 20.75 -0.02 0.33
C GLU A 106 19.30 0.09 0.79
N VAL A 107 19.06 0.29 2.10
CA VAL A 107 17.71 0.49 2.65
C VAL A 107 17.11 1.79 2.13
N TRP A 108 17.90 2.88 2.12
CA TRP A 108 17.46 4.17 1.58
C TRP A 108 17.14 4.07 0.08
N GLU A 109 18.05 3.51 -0.71
CA GLU A 109 17.88 3.35 -2.15
C GLU A 109 16.67 2.48 -2.47
N THR A 110 16.45 1.40 -1.72
CA THR A 110 15.28 0.52 -1.91
C THR A 110 13.98 1.28 -1.68
N GLN A 111 13.86 2.08 -0.61
CA GLN A 111 12.66 2.86 -0.33
C GLN A 111 12.46 4.00 -1.36
N ASN A 112 13.53 4.71 -1.70
CA ASN A 112 13.45 5.82 -2.65
C ASN A 112 13.11 5.33 -4.07
N THR A 113 13.74 4.24 -4.52
CA THR A 113 13.45 3.63 -5.82
C THR A 113 12.03 3.06 -5.88
N THR A 114 11.54 2.44 -4.80
CA THR A 114 10.14 1.99 -4.72
C THR A 114 9.19 3.16 -4.98
N TRP A 115 9.43 4.31 -4.36
CA TRP A 115 8.58 5.48 -4.56
C TRP A 115 8.66 6.04 -5.99
N LEU A 116 9.86 6.15 -6.56
CA LEU A 116 10.03 6.68 -7.92
C LEU A 116 9.38 5.76 -8.97
N GLU A 117 9.57 4.45 -8.85
CA GLU A 117 8.89 3.45 -9.69
C GLU A 117 7.36 3.53 -9.53
N LEU A 118 6.86 3.68 -8.30
CA LEU A 118 5.43 3.86 -8.07
C LEU A 118 4.90 5.07 -8.84
N GLN A 119 5.56 6.23 -8.75
CA GLN A 119 5.13 7.43 -9.47
C GLN A 119 5.02 7.19 -10.98
N GLN A 120 5.99 6.49 -11.57
CA GLN A 120 5.94 6.13 -13.00
C GLN A 120 4.75 5.21 -13.32
N ILE A 121 4.46 4.23 -12.45
CA ILE A 121 3.30 3.33 -12.63
C ILE A 121 1.99 4.14 -12.53
N LEU A 122 1.91 5.09 -11.60
CA LEU A 122 0.74 5.97 -11.43
C LEU A 122 0.51 6.89 -12.63
N GLU A 123 1.57 7.39 -13.26
CA GLU A 123 1.48 8.20 -14.48
C GLU A 123 1.02 7.37 -15.68
N ALA A 124 1.44 6.10 -15.76
CA ALA A 124 1.07 5.17 -16.83
C ALA A 124 -0.31 4.50 -16.64
N ARG A 125 -1.12 4.95 -15.68
CA ARG A 125 -2.31 4.27 -15.12
C ARG A 125 -3.43 3.92 -16.12
N ASN A 126 -3.41 4.43 -17.36
CA ASN A 126 -4.58 4.49 -18.24
C ASN A 126 -5.22 3.17 -18.70
N GLN A 127 -4.78 1.99 -18.25
CA GLN A 127 -5.46 0.69 -18.46
C GLN A 127 -4.80 -0.50 -17.72
N ALA A 128 -3.96 -0.27 -16.72
CA ALA A 128 -3.19 -1.35 -16.11
C ALA A 128 -4.07 -2.24 -15.21
N ASP A 129 -3.96 -3.56 -15.39
CA ASP A 129 -4.55 -4.55 -14.48
C ASP A 129 -4.09 -4.27 -13.03
N PRO A 130 -5.01 -4.01 -12.09
CA PRO A 130 -4.67 -3.77 -10.68
C PRO A 130 -3.78 -4.87 -10.10
N SER A 131 -3.99 -6.13 -10.50
CA SER A 131 -3.24 -7.28 -10.00
C SER A 131 -1.73 -7.11 -10.19
N ARG A 132 -1.30 -6.52 -11.32
CA ARG A 132 0.12 -6.26 -11.60
C ARG A 132 0.72 -5.27 -10.61
N LEU A 133 0.00 -4.20 -10.27
CA LEU A 133 0.45 -3.23 -9.28
C LEU A 133 0.51 -3.88 -7.89
N LEU A 134 -0.51 -4.67 -7.52
CA LEU A 134 -0.57 -5.32 -6.22
C LEU A 134 0.57 -6.34 -6.04
N GLU A 135 0.89 -7.11 -7.08
CA GLU A 135 2.07 -7.99 -7.10
C GLU A 135 3.37 -7.20 -6.98
N TRP A 136 3.51 -6.11 -7.74
CA TRP A 136 4.68 -5.25 -7.65
C TRP A 136 4.85 -4.70 -6.23
N VAL A 137 3.78 -4.23 -5.56
CA VAL A 137 3.83 -3.75 -4.17
C VAL A 137 4.32 -4.85 -3.22
N LYS A 138 3.76 -6.07 -3.32
CA LYS A 138 4.19 -7.22 -2.51
C LYS A 138 5.69 -7.50 -2.71
N HIS A 139 6.15 -7.53 -3.96
CA HIS A 139 7.55 -7.75 -4.29
C HIS A 139 8.48 -6.66 -3.73
N ARG A 140 8.11 -5.37 -3.85
CA ARG A 140 8.89 -4.26 -3.28
C ARG A 140 9.00 -4.34 -1.75
N CYS A 141 7.93 -4.74 -1.08
CA CYS A 141 7.94 -4.93 0.38
C CYS A 141 8.84 -6.11 0.79
N HIS A 142 8.84 -7.20 0.03
CA HIS A 142 9.76 -8.32 0.22
C HIS A 142 11.22 -7.94 -0.01
N LEU A 143 11.51 -7.18 -1.07
CA LEU A 143 12.84 -6.66 -1.34
C LEU A 143 13.33 -5.79 -0.18
N PHE A 144 12.52 -4.83 0.27
CA PHE A 144 12.86 -4.00 1.43
C PHE A 144 13.18 -4.83 2.67
N ARG A 145 12.35 -5.82 2.99
CA ARG A 145 12.59 -6.72 4.13
C ARG A 145 13.88 -7.52 3.96
N GLY A 146 14.16 -8.01 2.75
CA GLY A 146 15.38 -8.73 2.42
C GLY A 146 16.63 -7.86 2.60
N VAL A 147 16.57 -6.60 2.14
CA VAL A 147 17.67 -5.63 2.26
C VAL A 147 17.93 -5.24 3.73
N MET A 148 16.86 -5.00 4.51
CA MET A 148 16.96 -4.77 5.96
C MET A 148 17.71 -5.92 6.65
N HIS A 149 17.28 -7.16 6.43
CA HIS A 149 17.94 -8.33 7.00
C HIS A 149 19.37 -8.54 6.48
N GLY A 150 19.60 -8.36 5.17
CA GLY A 150 20.90 -8.57 4.54
C GLY A 150 21.96 -7.56 4.96
N THR A 151 21.56 -6.35 5.37
CA THR A 151 22.46 -5.29 5.85
C THR A 151 22.54 -5.19 7.37
N MET A 152 21.90 -6.13 8.10
CA MET A 152 21.82 -6.16 9.56
C MET A 152 21.26 -4.87 10.19
N LEU A 153 20.30 -4.23 9.52
CA LEU A 153 19.57 -3.07 10.05
C LEU A 153 18.34 -3.48 10.86
#